data_AF-Q07I35-F1
#
_entry.id   AF-Q07I35-F1
#
_cell.length_a   1.000
_cell.length_b   1.000
_cell.length_c   1.000
_cell.angle_alpha   90.00
_cell.angle_beta   90.00
_cell.angle_gamma   90.00
#
_symmetry.space_group_name_H-M   'P 1'
#
loop_
_entity.id
_entity.type
_entity.pdbx_description
1 polymer ?
#
loop_
_entity_poly.entity_id
_entity_poly.type
_entity_poly.pdbx_seq_one_letter_code
_entity_poly.pdbx_strand_id
1 'polypeptide(L)'
;MERTVSIGSFPLSRALYAPLPARIGLRGELCSCASRFNDPYMRMRGALMSIGDIIVYLIAAVALAALVLLLFSNWRGILQGVLTFALGWALIGVMLLGIGLVGAVGFLGWYYFNDRHMMQKCSTAYERREKAYALPDDYFGRRLREEANTEAKECAEFAAHKEALKVREK
;
A
#
# COMPACT_ATOMS: atom_id res chain seq x y z
N MET A 1 18.42 1.28 -34.92
CA MET A 1 19.65 0.94 -34.17
C MET A 1 19.54 1.59 -32.81
N GLU A 2 19.14 0.77 -31.84
CA GLU A 2 18.97 1.13 -30.43
C GLU A 2 20.32 1.16 -29.71
N ARG A 3 20.47 2.09 -28.76
CA ARG A 3 20.97 1.83 -27.39
C ARG A 3 21.28 3.17 -26.72
N THR A 4 20.49 3.53 -25.73
CA THR A 4 20.99 4.30 -24.59
C THR A 4 20.26 3.90 -23.31
N VAL A 5 21.08 3.94 -22.25
CA VAL A 5 20.78 4.08 -20.81
C VAL A 5 20.43 2.81 -20.02
N SER A 6 21.48 2.31 -19.36
CA SER A 6 21.45 1.51 -18.14
C SER A 6 21.23 2.45 -16.94
N ILE A 7 20.16 2.24 -16.16
CA ILE A 7 20.03 2.75 -14.79
C ILE A 7 19.79 1.54 -13.90
N GLY A 8 20.82 1.19 -13.13
CA GLY A 8 20.73 0.23 -12.05
C GLY A 8 20.15 0.90 -10.80
N SER A 9 19.06 0.34 -10.31
CA SER A 9 18.42 0.73 -9.05
C SER A 9 18.16 -0.53 -8.23
N PHE A 10 18.78 -0.58 -7.05
CA PHE A 10 18.53 -1.55 -5.98
C PHE A 10 17.05 -1.56 -5.55
N PRO A 11 16.54 -2.72 -5.10
CA PRO A 11 16.23 -2.85 -3.66
C PRO A 11 16.67 -4.23 -3.11
N LEU A 12 17.43 -4.30 -2.02
CA LEU A 12 16.95 -4.29 -0.62
C LEU A 12 15.91 -5.38 -0.31
N SER A 13 16.45 -6.49 0.19
CA SER A 13 15.93 -7.29 1.30
C SER A 13 14.48 -7.79 1.20
N ARG A 14 14.29 -8.98 0.60
CA ARG A 14 13.12 -9.83 0.84
C ARG A 14 13.56 -11.15 1.48
N ALA A 15 13.27 -11.20 2.78
CA ALA A 15 12.60 -12.30 3.48
C ALA A 15 13.05 -13.74 3.15
N LEU A 16 13.82 -14.30 4.09
CA LEU A 16 13.81 -15.72 4.42
C LEU A 16 12.35 -16.20 4.57
N TYR A 17 11.89 -17.02 3.62
CA TYR A 17 10.81 -17.98 3.85
C TYR A 17 11.22 -19.27 3.14
N ALA A 18 11.74 -20.21 3.91
CA ALA A 18 11.95 -21.58 3.48
C ALA A 18 10.64 -22.37 3.64
N PRO A 19 10.15 -23.08 2.60
CA PRO A 19 9.12 -24.09 2.76
C PRO A 19 9.75 -25.47 3.00
N LEU A 20 9.21 -26.19 3.97
CA LEU A 20 9.39 -27.64 4.14
C LEU A 20 8.94 -28.41 2.89
N PRO A 21 9.51 -29.60 2.68
CA PRO A 21 8.62 -30.73 2.43
C PRO A 21 8.91 -31.91 3.36
N ALA A 22 7.81 -32.46 3.87
CA ALA A 22 7.72 -33.76 4.48
C ALA A 22 7.83 -34.87 3.41
N ARG A 23 8.51 -35.98 3.73
CA ARG A 23 7.96 -37.36 3.81
C ARG A 23 9.01 -38.45 3.56
N ILE A 24 9.07 -39.36 4.55
CA ILE A 24 8.91 -40.84 4.48
C ILE A 24 9.93 -41.66 3.67
N GLY A 25 10.53 -42.63 4.38
CA GLY A 25 11.23 -43.80 3.85
C GLY A 25 11.99 -44.53 4.99
N LEU A 26 11.32 -45.10 5.98
CA LEU A 26 10.88 -46.51 6.07
C LEU A 26 12.02 -47.54 6.02
N ARG A 27 12.06 -48.33 7.10
CA ARG A 27 12.32 -49.78 7.17
C ARG A 27 13.77 -50.26 7.43
N GLY A 28 13.88 -50.97 8.56
CA GLY A 28 14.65 -52.22 8.60
C GLY A 28 15.61 -52.33 9.78
N GLU A 29 15.25 -53.18 10.74
CA GLU A 29 16.19 -54.08 11.44
C GLU A 29 17.14 -53.44 12.47
N LEU A 30 17.34 -53.94 13.70
CA LEU A 30 16.99 -55.20 14.36
C LEU A 30 16.86 -54.94 15.87
N CYS A 31 16.14 -55.86 16.52
CA CYS A 31 16.11 -56.04 17.96
C CYS A 31 17.51 -56.00 18.58
N SER A 32 17.67 -55.17 19.61
CA SER A 32 18.50 -55.54 20.75
C SER A 32 17.86 -54.97 22.00
N CYS A 33 17.11 -55.82 22.71
CA CYS A 33 16.78 -55.59 24.10
C CYS A 33 18.09 -55.66 24.89
N ALA A 34 18.69 -54.50 25.15
CA ALA A 34 19.74 -54.38 26.14
C ALA A 34 19.40 -53.23 27.08
N SER A 35 19.04 -53.63 28.30
CA SER A 35 19.17 -52.83 29.52
C SER A 35 18.54 -51.45 29.51
N ARG A 36 17.30 -51.44 30.02
CA ARG A 36 16.76 -50.50 30.98
C ARG A 36 17.80 -50.14 32.07
N PHE A 37 18.81 -49.35 31.74
CA PHE A 37 19.53 -48.55 32.73
C PHE A 37 18.75 -47.24 32.85
N ASN A 38 17.83 -47.26 33.81
CA ASN A 38 17.40 -46.06 34.48
C ASN A 38 18.68 -45.36 34.96
N ASP A 39 19.13 -44.34 34.24
CA ASP A 39 19.97 -43.30 34.82
C ASP A 39 19.01 -42.25 35.40
N PRO A 40 18.64 -42.32 36.70
CA PRO A 40 17.94 -41.23 37.38
C PRO A 40 18.83 -39.99 37.58
N TYR A 41 20.03 -39.99 37.02
CA TYR A 41 21.02 -38.92 37.16
C TYR A 41 21.03 -37.97 35.97
N MET A 42 19.91 -37.87 35.22
CA MET A 42 19.59 -36.67 34.47
C MET A 42 19.52 -35.52 35.46
N ARG A 43 20.69 -34.94 35.70
CA ARG A 43 20.95 -33.55 36.01
C ARG A 43 19.69 -32.84 36.49
N MET A 44 19.34 -33.09 37.74
CA MET A 44 19.19 -31.97 38.65
C MET A 44 20.56 -31.27 38.69
N ARG A 45 20.91 -30.55 37.60
CA ARG A 45 21.51 -29.24 37.73
C ARG A 45 20.43 -28.44 38.44
N GLY A 46 20.27 -28.68 39.75
CA GLY A 46 19.86 -27.64 40.64
C GLY A 46 20.74 -26.49 40.23
N ALA A 47 20.11 -25.45 39.69
CA ALA A 47 20.76 -24.18 39.55
C ALA A 47 21.12 -23.78 40.98
N LEU A 48 22.27 -24.27 41.47
CA LEU A 48 23.09 -23.57 42.42
C LEU A 48 23.48 -22.32 41.67
N MET A 49 22.51 -21.41 41.63
CA MET A 49 22.63 -20.08 41.12
C MET A 49 23.84 -19.53 41.84
N SER A 50 24.90 -19.28 41.07
CA SER A 50 26.16 -18.83 41.65
C SER A 50 25.83 -17.61 42.50
N ILE A 51 26.47 -17.47 43.66
CA ILE A 51 26.28 -16.29 44.52
C ILE A 51 26.46 -15.00 43.70
N GLY A 52 27.32 -15.04 42.67
CA GLY A 52 27.46 -13.97 41.67
C GLY A 52 26.19 -13.67 40.87
N ASP A 53 25.44 -14.69 40.42
CA ASP A 53 24.19 -14.50 39.69
C ASP A 53 23.13 -13.86 40.60
N ILE A 54 23.01 -14.33 41.85
CA ILE A 54 22.06 -13.78 42.83
C ILE A 54 22.29 -12.28 43.04
N ILE A 55 23.55 -11.84 43.14
CA ILE A 55 23.91 -10.43 43.26
C ILE A 55 23.52 -9.65 42.00
N VAL A 56 23.75 -10.22 40.81
CA VAL A 56 23.37 -9.58 39.54
C VAL A 56 21.85 -9.38 39.43
N TYR A 57 21.05 -10.37 39.81
CA TYR A 57 19.59 -10.24 39.81
C TYR A 57 19.09 -9.26 40.87
N LEU A 58 19.74 -9.19 42.04
CA LEU A 58 19.43 -8.19 43.06
C LEU A 58 19.71 -6.77 42.56
N ILE A 59 20.86 -6.54 41.93
CA ILE A 59 21.21 -5.24 41.34
C ILE A 59 20.21 -4.88 40.22
N ALA A 60 19.88 -5.84 39.34
CA ALA A 60 18.90 -5.63 38.28
C ALA A 60 17.50 -5.30 38.83
N ALA A 61 17.07 -5.98 39.89
CA ALA A 61 15.79 -5.72 40.55
C ALA A 61 15.75 -4.32 41.19
N VAL A 62 16.83 -3.90 41.86
CA VAL A 62 16.96 -2.56 42.44
C VAL A 62 16.98 -1.49 41.34
N ALA A 63 17.70 -1.73 40.24
CA ALA A 63 17.73 -0.81 39.10
C ALA A 63 16.34 -0.66 38.45
N LEU A 64 15.61 -1.76 38.26
CA LEU A 64 14.24 -1.75 37.77
C LEU A 64 13.30 -0.99 38.72
N ALA A 65 13.39 -1.24 40.03
CA ALA A 65 12.58 -0.54 41.03
C ALA A 65 12.85 0.97 41.02
N ALA A 66 14.12 1.38 40.92
CA ALA A 66 14.50 2.79 40.80
C ALA A 66 13.93 3.43 39.52
N LEU A 67 13.96 2.71 38.40
CA LEU A 67 13.42 3.19 37.12
C LEU A 67 11.89 3.37 37.18
N VAL A 68 11.19 2.43 37.81
CA VAL A 68 9.74 2.51 38.07
C VAL A 68 9.42 3.69 39.00
N LEU A 69 10.18 3.89 40.07
CA LEU A 69 9.99 5.04 40.97
C LEU A 69 10.21 6.38 40.26
N LEU A 70 11.19 6.48 39.36
CA LEU A 70 11.41 7.66 38.53
C LEU A 70 10.26 7.91 37.54
N LEU A 71 9.67 6.85 37.00
CA LEU A 71 8.47 6.94 36.15
C LEU A 71 7.26 7.41 36.96
N PHE A 72 7.07 6.91 38.19
CA PHE A 72 6.00 7.36 39.08
C PHE A 72 6.19 8.79 39.58
N SER A 73 7.43 9.22 39.86
CA SER A 73 7.69 10.61 40.26
C SER A 73 7.40 11.60 39.13
N ASN A 74 7.60 11.18 37.88
CA ASN A 74 7.37 11.99 36.68
C ASN A 74 6.06 11.67 35.94
N TRP A 75 5.11 10.97 36.58
CA TRP A 75 3.89 10.49 35.93
C TRP A 75 3.07 11.61 35.26
N ARG A 76 3.05 12.81 35.85
CA ARG A 76 2.37 13.98 35.29
C ARG A 76 3.00 14.46 33.99
N GLY A 77 4.34 14.44 33.89
CA GLY A 77 5.05 14.84 32.68
C GLY A 77 4.82 13.86 31.53
N ILE A 78 4.76 12.56 31.85
CA ILE A 78 4.43 11.50 30.88
C ILE A 78 2.98 11.68 30.40
N LEU A 79 2.04 11.93 31.32
CA LEU A 79 0.64 12.14 30.97
C LEU A 79 0.46 13.35 30.04
N GLN A 80 1.16 14.45 30.32
CA GLN A 80 1.16 15.65 29.48
C GLN A 80 1.79 15.39 28.11
N GLY A 81 2.90 14.65 28.04
CA GLY A 81 3.55 14.28 26.79
C GLY A 81 2.66 13.41 25.89
N VAL A 82 1.94 12.45 26.48
CA VAL A 82 0.98 11.61 25.74
C VAL A 82 -0.19 12.46 25.24
N LEU A 83 -0.70 13.38 26.06
CA LEU A 83 -1.82 14.25 25.69
C LEU A 83 -1.46 15.18 24.52
N THR A 84 -0.28 15.82 24.56
CA THR A 84 0.17 16.72 23.49
C THR A 84 0.47 15.95 22.20
N PHE A 85 1.05 14.76 22.31
CA PHE A 85 1.28 13.89 21.15
C PHE A 85 -0.04 13.47 20.52
N ALA A 86 -1.01 13.02 21.32
CA ALA A 86 -2.34 12.63 20.83
C ALA A 86 -3.06 13.80 20.16
N LEU A 87 -3.02 15.00 20.75
CA LEU A 87 -3.60 16.21 20.18
C LEU A 87 -2.91 16.62 18.87
N GLY A 88 -1.58 16.53 18.81
CA GLY A 88 -0.82 16.82 17.59
C GLY A 88 -1.22 15.90 16.43
N TRP A 89 -1.30 14.59 16.67
CA TRP A 89 -1.76 13.63 15.66
C TRP A 89 -3.22 13.82 15.27
N ALA A 90 -4.09 14.18 16.22
CA ALA A 90 -5.48 14.47 15.92
C ALA A 90 -5.61 15.67 14.96
N LEU A 91 -4.85 16.75 15.19
CA LEU A 91 -4.85 17.92 14.31
C LEU A 91 -4.35 17.60 12.89
N ILE A 92 -3.27 16.81 12.79
CA ILE A 92 -2.76 16.34 11.50
C ILE A 92 -3.81 15.49 10.78
N GLY A 93 -4.46 14.57 11.51
CA GLY A 93 -5.53 13.74 10.97
C GLY A 93 -6.69 14.56 10.41
N VAL A 94 -7.14 15.58 11.15
CA VAL A 94 -8.22 16.49 10.70
C VAL A 94 -7.81 17.28 9.46
N MET A 95 -6.57 17.78 9.40
CA MET A 95 -6.05 18.48 8.21
C MET A 95 -6.04 17.58 6.97
N LEU A 96 -5.57 16.34 7.10
CA LEU A 96 -5.54 15.38 6.00
C LEU A 96 -6.95 15.00 5.53
N LEU A 97 -7.89 14.83 6.46
CA LEU A 97 -9.30 14.61 6.12
C LEU A 97 -9.89 15.81 5.37
N GLY A 98 -9.59 17.03 5.80
CA GLY A 98 -10.03 18.25 5.12
C GLY A 98 -9.50 18.35 3.69
N ILE A 99 -8.19 18.11 3.51
CA ILE A 99 -7.55 18.10 2.18
C ILE A 99 -8.16 17.00 1.29
N GLY A 100 -8.36 15.80 1.84
CA GLY A 100 -8.98 14.70 1.12
C GLY A 100 -10.40 15.03 0.66
N LEU A 101 -11.19 15.69 1.51
CA LEU A 101 -12.57 16.06 1.20
C LEU A 101 -12.63 17.17 0.15
N VAL A 102 -11.80 18.21 0.27
CA VAL A 102 -11.67 19.26 -0.76
C VAL A 102 -11.17 18.67 -2.08
N GLY A 103 -10.19 17.77 -2.03
CA GLY A 103 -9.67 17.07 -3.20
C GLY A 103 -10.74 16.21 -3.88
N ALA A 104 -11.52 15.45 -3.12
CA ALA A 104 -12.60 14.63 -3.65
C ALA A 104 -13.71 15.48 -4.29
N VAL A 105 -14.15 16.55 -3.60
CA VAL A 105 -15.17 17.47 -4.14
C VAL A 105 -14.65 18.19 -5.39
N GLY A 106 -13.41 18.67 -5.37
CA GLY A 106 -12.77 19.30 -6.53
C GLY A 106 -12.62 18.35 -7.71
N PHE A 107 -12.22 17.10 -7.46
CA PHE A 107 -12.09 16.07 -8.48
C PHE A 107 -13.44 15.68 -9.09
N LEU A 108 -14.47 15.46 -8.25
CA LEU A 108 -15.82 15.22 -8.75
C LEU A 108 -16.32 16.41 -9.58
N GLY A 109 -16.19 17.62 -9.05
CA GLY A 109 -16.59 18.84 -9.76
C GLY A 109 -15.90 18.97 -11.12
N TRP A 110 -14.58 18.75 -11.17
CA TRP A 110 -13.80 18.77 -12.39
C TRP A 110 -14.26 17.70 -13.39
N TYR A 111 -14.49 16.48 -12.93
CA TYR A 111 -14.97 15.38 -13.76
C TYR A 111 -16.33 15.71 -14.41
N TYR A 112 -17.30 16.17 -13.61
CA TYR A 112 -18.63 16.56 -14.11
C TYR A 112 -18.56 17.74 -15.09
N PHE A 113 -17.69 18.71 -14.84
CA PHE A 113 -17.58 19.90 -15.69
C PHE A 113 -16.93 19.57 -17.04
N ASN A 114 -15.86 18.76 -17.00
CA ASN A 114 -15.16 18.34 -18.21
C ASN A 114 -16.06 17.49 -19.11
N ASP A 115 -16.87 16.63 -18.51
CA ASP A 115 -17.82 15.79 -19.22
C ASP A 115 -18.93 16.61 -19.93
N ARG A 116 -19.47 17.64 -19.25
CA ARG A 116 -20.42 18.57 -19.89
C ARG A 116 -19.81 19.33 -21.05
N HIS A 117 -18.57 19.80 -20.89
CA HIS A 117 -17.89 20.56 -21.93
C HIS A 117 -17.59 19.72 -23.17
N MET A 118 -17.16 18.46 -22.99
CA MET A 118 -16.97 17.52 -24.09
C MET A 118 -18.30 17.18 -24.79
N MET A 119 -19.38 16.97 -24.05
CA MET A 119 -20.71 16.75 -24.64
C MET A 119 -21.18 17.93 -25.49
N GLN A 120 -20.98 19.17 -25.03
CA GLN A 120 -21.31 20.37 -25.82
C GLN A 120 -20.49 20.43 -27.12
N LYS A 121 -19.17 20.21 -27.04
CA LYS A 121 -18.30 20.17 -28.23
C LYS A 121 -18.79 19.13 -29.23
N CYS A 122 -19.07 17.92 -28.77
CA CYS A 122 -19.55 16.83 -29.62
C CYS A 122 -20.91 17.13 -30.26
N SER A 123 -21.84 17.77 -29.56
CA SER A 123 -23.13 18.16 -30.14
C SER A 123 -22.97 19.12 -31.32
N THR A 124 -22.04 20.08 -31.23
CA THR A 124 -21.78 21.05 -32.30
C THR A 124 -20.92 20.49 -33.43
N ALA A 125 -20.11 19.46 -33.17
CA ALA A 125 -19.26 18.83 -34.18
C ALA A 125 -20.09 18.13 -35.28
N TYR A 126 -21.22 17.49 -34.92
CA TYR A 126 -22.12 16.88 -35.89
C TYR A 126 -22.71 17.92 -36.87
N GLU A 127 -23.11 19.08 -36.36
CA GLU A 127 -23.65 20.17 -37.18
C GLU A 127 -22.59 20.77 -38.12
N ARG A 128 -21.33 20.88 -37.65
CA ARG A 128 -20.20 21.31 -38.50
C ARG A 128 -19.87 20.28 -39.58
N ARG A 129 -19.98 19.00 -39.25
CA ARG A 129 -19.77 17.90 -40.20
C ARG A 129 -20.77 17.96 -41.34
N GLU A 130 -22.06 18.11 -41.04
CA GLU A 130 -23.10 18.26 -42.06
C GLU A 130 -22.84 19.47 -42.97
N LYS A 131 -22.44 20.60 -42.39
CA LYS A 131 -22.06 21.80 -43.16
C LYS A 131 -20.83 21.54 -44.04
N ALA A 132 -19.80 20.84 -43.54
CA ALA A 132 -18.60 20.50 -44.30
C ALA A 132 -18.88 19.55 -45.49
N TYR A 133 -19.86 18.66 -45.36
CA TYR A 133 -20.29 17.80 -46.48
C TYR A 133 -21.07 18.55 -47.56
N ALA A 134 -21.73 19.66 -47.21
CA ALA A 134 -22.43 20.51 -48.17
C ALA A 134 -21.50 21.42 -49.01
N LEU A 135 -20.22 21.56 -48.64
CA LEU A 135 -19.23 22.32 -49.43
C LEU A 135 -18.78 21.54 -50.69
N PRO A 136 -18.36 22.24 -51.75
CA PRO A 136 -17.78 21.62 -52.95
C PRO A 136 -16.44 20.91 -52.65
N ASP A 137 -16.05 19.97 -53.53
CA ASP A 137 -14.90 19.06 -53.31
C ASP A 137 -13.54 19.68 -53.66
N ASP A 138 -13.32 20.87 -53.10
CA ASP A 138 -12.13 21.67 -53.32
C ASP A 138 -11.03 21.22 -52.33
N TYR A 139 -9.81 21.73 -52.50
CA TYR A 139 -8.74 21.52 -51.50
C TYR A 139 -9.19 21.90 -50.07
N PHE A 140 -9.91 23.01 -49.92
CA PHE A 140 -10.44 23.47 -48.64
C PHE A 140 -11.61 22.61 -48.15
N GLY A 141 -12.50 22.18 -49.05
CA GLY A 141 -13.62 21.29 -48.71
C GLY A 141 -13.14 19.95 -48.18
N ARG A 142 -12.11 19.35 -48.80
CA ARG A 142 -11.51 18.10 -48.34
C ARG A 142 -10.84 18.24 -46.97
N ARG A 143 -10.06 19.31 -46.76
CA ARG A 143 -9.46 19.65 -45.45
C ARG A 143 -10.51 19.77 -44.34
N LEU A 144 -11.60 20.50 -44.61
CA LEU A 144 -12.68 20.70 -43.64
C LEU A 144 -13.43 19.40 -43.31
N ARG A 145 -13.61 18.51 -44.29
CA ARG A 145 -14.22 17.19 -44.07
C ARG A 145 -13.31 16.25 -43.29
N GLU A 146 -12.00 16.28 -43.54
CA GLU A 146 -11.02 15.50 -42.77
C GLU A 146 -11.01 15.95 -41.30
N GLU A 147 -10.93 17.25 -41.04
CA GLU A 147 -10.94 17.82 -39.68
C GLU A 147 -12.26 17.52 -38.94
N ALA A 148 -13.41 17.69 -39.61
CA ALA A 148 -14.70 17.34 -39.04
C ALA A 148 -14.87 15.83 -38.78
N ASN A 149 -14.26 14.97 -39.61
CA ASN A 149 -14.26 13.52 -39.38
C ASN A 149 -13.35 13.12 -38.22
N THR A 150 -12.21 13.80 -38.02
CA THR A 150 -11.37 13.56 -36.85
C THR A 150 -12.07 13.96 -35.56
N GLU A 151 -12.72 15.13 -35.51
CA GLU A 151 -13.51 15.57 -34.34
C GLU A 151 -14.67 14.60 -34.06
N ALA A 152 -15.39 14.16 -35.11
CA ALA A 152 -16.48 13.20 -34.97
C ALA A 152 -15.99 11.84 -34.44
N LYS A 153 -14.80 11.40 -34.85
CA LYS A 153 -14.21 10.14 -34.38
C LYS A 153 -13.83 10.22 -32.91
N GLU A 154 -13.22 11.31 -32.45
CA GLU A 154 -12.92 11.53 -31.03
C GLU A 154 -14.18 11.50 -30.17
N CYS A 155 -15.26 12.12 -30.65
CA CYS A 155 -16.56 12.09 -29.98
C CYS A 155 -17.20 10.70 -29.94
N ALA A 156 -17.06 9.91 -31.02
CA ALA A 156 -17.54 8.54 -31.06
C ALA A 156 -16.76 7.63 -30.10
N GLU A 157 -15.43 7.80 -30.01
CA GLU A 157 -14.58 7.07 -29.06
C GLU A 157 -14.92 7.43 -27.60
N PHE A 158 -15.17 8.72 -27.31
CA PHE A 158 -15.62 9.15 -25.98
C PHE A 158 -16.98 8.55 -25.59
N ALA A 159 -17.94 8.52 -26.53
CA ALA A 159 -19.25 7.89 -26.31
C ALA A 159 -19.13 6.39 -26.07
N ALA A 160 -18.35 5.68 -26.89
CA ALA A 160 -18.09 4.25 -26.75
C ALA A 160 -17.41 3.91 -25.41
N HIS A 161 -16.46 4.73 -24.98
CA HIS A 161 -15.81 4.58 -23.67
C HIS A 161 -16.82 4.72 -22.53
N LYS A 162 -17.76 5.67 -22.63
CA LYS A 162 -18.82 5.86 -21.64
C LYS A 162 -19.79 4.69 -21.56
N GLU A 163 -20.16 4.12 -22.71
CA GLU A 163 -21.01 2.94 -22.76
C GLU A 163 -20.31 1.71 -22.18
N ALA A 164 -19.03 1.52 -22.50
CA ALA A 164 -18.23 0.44 -21.94
C ALA A 164 -18.10 0.53 -20.40
N LEU A 165 -17.97 1.74 -19.85
CA LEU A 165 -18.00 1.97 -18.40
C LEU A 165 -19.36 1.61 -17.79
N LYS A 166 -20.47 2.05 -18.39
CA LYS A 166 -21.83 1.73 -17.91
C LYS A 166 -22.15 0.24 -17.92
N VAL A 167 -21.60 -0.51 -18.88
CA VAL A 167 -21.78 -1.98 -18.96
C VAL A 167 -20.98 -2.69 -17.86
N ARG A 168 -19.82 -2.16 -17.45
CA ARG A 168 -19.01 -2.75 -16.37
C ARG A 168 -19.56 -2.48 -14.96
N GLU A 169 -20.37 -1.45 -14.79
CA GLU A 169 -21.03 -1.13 -13.52
C GLU A 169 -22.35 -1.88 -13.29
N LYS A 170 -22.87 -2.58 -14.31
CA LYS A 170 -24.04 -3.46 -14.23
C LYS A 170 -23.63 -4.89 -13.95
#